data_AF-A0A5S9M8B1-F1
#
_entry.id   AF-A0A5S9M8B1-F1
#
_cell.length_a   1.000
_cell.length_b   1.000
_cell.length_c   1.000
_cell.angle_alpha   90.00
_cell.angle_beta   90.00
_cell.angle_gamma   90.00
#
_symmetry.space_group_name_H-M   'P 1'
#
loop_
_entity.id
_entity.type
_entity.pdbx_description
1 polymer ?
#
loop_
_entity_poly.entity_id
_entity_poly.type
_entity_poly.pdbx_seq_one_letter_code
_entity_poly.pdbx_strand_id
1 'polypeptide(L)'
;MPAISVRQLLFLCFGTSITVTASLFASPTPNNSFTQVASVTLAPALTGVLTLGAIANGIATGLNVPVTPETRLLVVFSASATGLSLVNTVAGYASAGLSIT
;
A
#
# COMPACT_ATOMS: atom_id res chain seq x y z
N MET A 1 0.93 15.59 -10.10
CA MET A 1 0.15 15.13 -8.94
C MET A 1 0.73 13.78 -8.51
N PRO A 2 1.26 13.62 -7.29
CA PRO A 2 1.79 12.34 -6.79
C PRO A 2 0.71 11.27 -6.64
N ALA A 3 1.01 10.02 -7.05
CA ALA A 3 0.06 8.90 -7.03
C ALA A 3 0.73 7.54 -6.81
N ILE A 4 0.39 6.85 -5.71
CA ILE A 4 0.86 5.52 -5.32
C ILE A 4 -0.01 4.44 -6.02
N SER A 5 0.43 3.82 -7.12
CA SER A 5 -0.32 2.74 -7.83
C SER A 5 0.25 1.34 -7.60
N VAL A 6 -0.60 0.41 -7.14
CA VAL A 6 -0.27 -0.95 -6.69
C VAL A 6 -0.94 -1.99 -7.58
N ARG A 7 -0.23 -3.07 -7.96
CA ARG A 7 -0.78 -4.15 -8.82
C ARG A 7 -0.46 -5.54 -8.28
N GLN A 8 -1.41 -6.16 -7.58
CA GLN A 8 -1.24 -7.49 -6.96
C GLN A 8 -1.86 -8.64 -7.79
N LEU A 9 -1.34 -9.87 -7.60
CA LEU A 9 -1.80 -11.08 -8.27
C LEU A 9 -1.76 -12.29 -7.31
N LEU A 10 -2.91 -12.98 -7.14
CA LEU A 10 -3.15 -14.32 -6.55
C LEU A 10 -3.80 -14.35 -5.13
N PHE A 11 -4.39 -15.51 -4.77
CA PHE A 11 -4.79 -16.07 -3.44
C PHE A 11 -6.29 -16.23 -3.14
N LEU A 12 -6.67 -17.33 -2.46
CA LEU A 12 -8.06 -17.69 -2.10
C LEU A 12 -8.40 -17.23 -0.67
N CYS A 13 -9.50 -16.48 -0.51
CA CYS A 13 -9.92 -15.84 0.74
C CYS A 13 -11.36 -16.29 1.09
N PHE A 14 -11.54 -17.40 1.82
CA PHE A 14 -12.89 -17.87 2.19
C PHE A 14 -13.44 -17.09 3.38
N GLY A 15 -14.55 -16.38 3.18
CA GLY A 15 -15.28 -15.70 4.27
C GLY A 15 -14.48 -14.61 4.98
N THR A 16 -13.46 -14.07 4.31
CA THR A 16 -12.58 -13.02 4.82
C THR A 16 -12.45 -11.87 3.85
N SER A 17 -12.28 -10.67 4.40
CA SER A 17 -12.04 -9.44 3.68
C SER A 17 -10.65 -8.92 4.03
N ILE A 18 -9.84 -8.62 3.03
CA ILE A 18 -8.50 -8.08 3.21
C ILE A 18 -8.46 -6.65 2.70
N THR A 19 -8.10 -5.75 3.60
CA THR A 19 -7.87 -4.34 3.28
C THR A 19 -6.38 -4.10 3.19
N VAL A 20 -5.92 -3.61 2.04
CA VAL A 20 -4.52 -3.23 1.83
C VAL A 20 -4.38 -1.72 1.97
N THR A 21 -3.41 -1.28 2.76
CA THR A 21 -3.05 0.13 2.92
C THR A 21 -1.61 0.34 2.49
N ALA A 22 -1.39 1.36 1.67
CA ALA A 22 -0.07 1.85 1.33
C ALA A 22 0.22 3.08 2.17
N SER A 23 1.31 3.05 2.94
CA SER A 23 1.76 4.17 3.77
C SER A 23 3.12 4.64 3.30
N LEU A 24 3.26 5.94 3.07
CA LEU A 24 4.52 6.57 2.73
C LEU A 24 5.15 7.12 4.01
N PHE A 25 6.42 6.79 4.20
CA PHE A 25 7.25 7.32 5.26
C PHE A 25 8.44 8.07 4.68
N ALA A 26 8.90 9.09 5.40
CA ALA A 26 10.05 9.89 5.02
C ALA A 26 11.07 9.97 6.17
N SER A 27 12.34 10.06 5.81
CA SER A 27 13.46 10.36 6.70
C SER A 27 14.25 11.52 6.09
N PRO A 28 13.96 12.77 6.48
CA PRO A 28 14.63 13.96 5.93
C PRO A 28 16.08 14.11 6.42
N THR A 29 16.36 13.60 7.62
CA THR A 29 17.74 13.41 8.09
C THR A 29 18.17 12.02 7.65
N PRO A 30 19.29 11.84 6.92
CA PRO A 30 19.61 10.56 6.27
C PRO A 30 20.02 9.48 7.28
N ASN A 31 19.03 8.93 7.98
CA ASN A 31 19.15 7.86 8.97
C ASN A 31 18.08 6.78 8.71
N ASN A 32 17.90 5.87 9.66
CA ASN A 32 16.94 4.75 9.58
C ASN A 32 15.67 5.00 10.41
N SER A 33 15.40 6.25 10.80
CA SER A 33 14.18 6.66 11.49
C SER A 33 13.23 7.32 10.49
N PHE A 34 12.02 6.78 10.39
CA PHE A 34 11.05 7.15 9.36
C PHE A 34 9.74 7.60 10.02
N THR A 35 9.19 8.73 9.55
CA THR A 35 7.88 9.23 9.99
C THR A 35 6.87 9.08 8.87
N GLN A 36 5.64 8.66 9.21
CA GLN A 36 4.58 8.52 8.22
C GLN A 36 4.14 9.90 7.75
N VAL A 37 4.07 10.10 6.43
CA VAL A 37 3.72 11.38 5.82
C VAL A 37 2.49 11.32 4.91
N ALA A 38 2.11 10.12 4.47
CA ALA A 38 0.84 9.89 3.80
C ALA A 38 0.40 8.43 3.90
N SER A 39 -0.87 8.18 3.63
CA SER A 39 -1.39 6.84 3.37
C SER A 39 -2.55 6.86 2.40
N VAL A 40 -2.79 5.70 1.78
CA VAL A 40 -4.00 5.44 1.01
C VAL A 40 -4.43 3.99 1.21
N THR A 41 -5.72 3.81 1.46
CA THR A 41 -6.35 2.48 1.43
C THR A 41 -6.71 2.14 -0.01
N LEU A 42 -6.29 0.97 -0.46
CA LEU A 42 -6.55 0.50 -1.81
C LEU A 42 -8.00 0.00 -1.91
N ALA A 43 -8.61 0.26 -3.07
CA ALA A 43 -9.93 -0.23 -3.42
C ALA A 43 -9.90 -0.98 -4.76
N PRO A 44 -10.75 -2.00 -4.95
CA PRO A 44 -11.65 -2.58 -3.94
C PRO A 44 -10.89 -3.40 -2.88
N ALA A 45 -11.51 -3.60 -1.71
CA ALA A 45 -11.01 -4.58 -0.74
C ALA A 45 -11.02 -5.98 -1.37
N LEU A 46 -10.07 -6.82 -0.98
CA LEU A 46 -9.93 -8.17 -1.51
C LEU A 46 -10.84 -9.11 -0.72
N THR A 47 -11.96 -9.53 -1.30
CA THR A 47 -12.97 -10.38 -0.65
C THR A 47 -13.25 -11.65 -1.44
N GLY A 48 -13.54 -12.75 -0.74
CA GLY A 48 -14.03 -13.98 -1.35
C GLY A 48 -12.98 -14.75 -2.17
N VAL A 49 -13.43 -15.56 -3.13
CA VAL A 49 -12.51 -16.26 -4.05
C VAL A 49 -11.87 -15.23 -4.98
N LEU A 50 -10.66 -14.76 -4.69
CA LEU A 50 -9.96 -13.85 -5.59
C LEU A 50 -9.58 -14.62 -6.84
N THR A 51 -10.13 -14.20 -7.97
CA THR A 51 -9.71 -14.68 -9.28
C THR A 51 -8.31 -14.14 -9.59
N LEU A 52 -7.54 -14.89 -10.37
CA LEU A 52 -6.31 -14.37 -10.98
C LEU A 52 -6.61 -13.03 -11.66
N GLY A 53 -5.83 -11.99 -11.34
CA GLY A 53 -6.02 -10.64 -11.88
C GLY A 53 -6.89 -9.71 -11.04
N ALA A 54 -7.22 -10.02 -9.78
CA ALA A 54 -7.82 -9.04 -8.88
C ALA A 54 -6.83 -7.90 -8.60
N ILE A 55 -7.22 -6.66 -8.95
CA ILE A 55 -6.38 -5.47 -8.78
C ILE A 55 -7.08 -4.52 -7.81
N ALA A 56 -6.34 -4.10 -6.78
CA ALA A 56 -6.73 -2.99 -5.91
C ALA A 56 -5.78 -1.82 -6.13
N ASN A 57 -6.32 -0.60 -6.23
CA ASN A 57 -5.54 0.62 -6.43
C ASN A 57 -6.03 1.72 -5.48
N GLY A 58 -5.15 2.68 -5.20
CA GLY A 58 -5.51 3.90 -4.48
C GLY A 58 -4.70 5.07 -5.01
N ILE A 59 -5.13 6.30 -4.74
CA ILE A 59 -4.33 7.49 -5.00
C ILE A 59 -4.38 8.37 -3.76
N ALA A 60 -3.22 8.64 -3.15
CA ALA A 60 -3.07 9.67 -2.12
C ALA A 60 -2.82 11.02 -2.81
N THR A 61 -3.80 11.92 -2.80
CA THR A 61 -3.65 13.28 -3.33
C THR A 61 -3.17 14.25 -2.25
N GLY A 62 -2.61 15.39 -2.65
CA GLY A 62 -2.21 16.44 -1.69
C GLY A 62 -0.94 16.12 -0.90
N LEU A 63 -0.09 15.21 -1.41
CA LEU A 63 1.22 14.96 -0.82
C LEU A 63 2.10 16.21 -0.99
N ASN A 64 2.20 17.00 0.07
CA ASN A 64 2.96 18.26 0.11
C ASN A 64 4.25 18.11 0.91
N VAL A 65 4.85 16.92 0.89
CA VAL A 65 6.07 16.62 1.65
C VAL A 65 7.24 17.00 0.76
N PRO A 66 8.03 18.04 1.10
CA PRO A 66 9.21 18.38 0.32
C PRO A 66 10.21 17.23 0.41
N VAL A 67 10.73 16.78 -0.73
CA VAL A 67 11.77 15.76 -0.79
C VAL A 67 13.06 16.46 -1.17
N THR A 68 13.83 16.88 -0.17
CA THR A 68 15.15 17.50 -0.38
C THR A 68 16.19 16.43 -0.71
N PRO A 69 17.38 16.79 -1.23
CA PRO A 69 18.50 15.87 -1.32
C PRO A 69 18.70 15.09 -0.02
N GLU A 70 19.04 13.81 -0.16
CA GLU A 70 19.26 12.86 0.94
C GLU A 70 17.99 12.39 1.70
N THR A 71 16.81 12.95 1.40
CA THR A 71 15.55 12.43 1.97
C THR A 71 15.34 10.99 1.53
N ARG A 72 15.21 10.07 2.50
CA ARG A 72 14.88 8.67 2.23
C ARG A 72 13.37 8.47 2.31
N LEU A 73 12.81 7.83 1.30
CA LEU A 73 11.38 7.50 1.24
C LEU A 73 11.20 5.99 1.36
N LEU A 74 10.22 5.57 2.15
CA LEU A 74 9.85 4.17 2.32
C LEU A 74 8.34 4.03 2.12
N VAL A 75 7.94 3.18 1.18
CA VAL A 75 6.54 2.79 1.03
C VAL A 75 6.34 1.45 1.72
N VAL A 76 5.42 1.40 2.67
CA VAL A 76 5.05 0.20 3.41
C VAL A 76 3.65 -0.20 3.01
N PHE A 77 3.49 -1.44 2.55
CA PHE A 77 2.19 -2.06 2.33
C PHE A 77 1.82 -2.91 3.53
N SER A 78 0.66 -2.65 4.11
CA SER A 78 0.09 -3.48 5.16
C SER A 78 -1.24 -4.06 4.69
N ALA A 79 -1.51 -5.31 5.10
CA ALA A 79 -2.76 -5.98 4.83
C ALA A 79 -3.38 -6.40 6.17
N SER A 80 -4.62 -5.98 6.41
CA SER A 80 -5.40 -6.44 7.56
C SER A 80 -6.56 -7.29 7.07
N ALA A 81 -6.76 -8.43 7.72
CA ALA A 81 -7.85 -9.35 7.41
C ALA A 81 -8.92 -9.29 8.52
N THR A 82 -10.19 -9.31 8.12
CA THR A 82 -11.33 -9.51 9.01
C THR A 82 -12.16 -10.69 8.52
N GLY A 83 -12.71 -11.49 9.45
CA GLY A 83 -13.61 -12.61 9.14
C GLY A 83 -13.21 -13.96 9.74
N LEU A 84 -13.69 -15.04 9.14
CA LEU A 84 -13.77 -16.37 9.75
C LEU A 84 -12.43 -17.11 9.92
N SER A 85 -11.41 -16.79 9.12
CA SER A 85 -10.09 -17.41 9.22
C SER A 85 -9.00 -16.33 9.22
N LEU A 86 -8.19 -16.28 10.27
CA LEU A 86 -7.10 -15.30 10.41
C LEU A 86 -5.85 -15.67 9.59
N VAL A 87 -5.82 -16.88 9.02
CA VAL A 87 -4.71 -17.35 8.17
C VAL A 87 -5.03 -17.00 6.72
N ASN A 88 -4.72 -15.76 6.34
CA ASN A 88 -4.79 -15.31 4.97
C ASN A 88 -3.37 -15.02 4.46
N THR A 89 -2.88 -15.82 3.51
CA THR A 89 -1.67 -15.48 2.76
C THR A 89 -2.09 -14.73 1.51
N VAL A 90 -1.57 -13.52 1.31
CA VAL A 90 -1.70 -12.78 0.05
C VAL A 90 -0.31 -12.66 -0.55
N ALA A 91 -0.03 -13.37 -1.63
CA ALA A 91 1.13 -13.11 -2.46
C ALA A 91 0.72 -12.43 -3.77
N GLY A 92 1.73 -11.94 -4.47
CA GLY A 92 1.61 -11.07 -5.63
C GLY A 92 2.53 -9.86 -5.48
N TYR A 93 2.33 -8.86 -6.32
CA TYR A 93 3.21 -7.70 -6.39
C TYR A 93 2.54 -6.46 -5.82
N ALA A 94 3.33 -5.60 -5.19
CA ALA A 94 2.87 -4.28 -4.79
C ALA A 94 3.87 -3.26 -5.35
N SER A 95 3.34 -2.17 -5.90
CA SER A 95 4.12 -1.11 -6.53
C SER A 95 3.60 0.24 -6.05
N ALA A 96 4.39 1.30 -6.18
CA ALA A 96 3.94 2.67 -5.92
C ALA A 96 4.61 3.61 -6.90
N GLY A 97 3.87 4.61 -7.37
CA GLY A 97 4.41 5.79 -8.01
C GLY A 97 4.50 6.93 -7.00
N LEU A 98 5.51 7.78 -7.11
CA LEU A 98 5.60 9.02 -6.32
C LEU A 98 5.97 10.14 -7.29
N SER A 99 5.17 11.20 -7.33
CA SER A 99 5.58 12.44 -7.99
C SER A 99 6.36 13.24 -6.96
N ILE A 100 7.64 13.42 -7.21
CA ILE A 100 8.50 14.26 -6.39
C ILE A 100 8.60 15.62 -7.08
N THR A 101 8.49 16.70 -6.32
CA THR A 101 8.63 18.08 -6.79
C THR A 101 9.66 18.81 -5.96
#